data_AF-A0A933MM70-F1
#
_entry.id   AF-A0A933MM70-F1
#
_cell.length_a   1.000
_cell.length_b   1.000
_cell.length_c   1.000
_cell.angle_alpha   90.00
_cell.angle_beta   90.00
_cell.angle_gamma   90.00
#
_symmetry.space_group_name_H-M   'P 1'
#
loop_
_entity.id
_entity.type
_entity.pdbx_description
1 polymer ?
#
loop_
_entity_poly.entity_id
_entity_poly.type
_entity_poly.pdbx_seq_one_letter_code
_entity_poly.pdbx_strand_id
1 'polypeptide(L)' 'MTGPETLALHGGRPVRAHMLPYGRHEVDEADIQAVVEVLRGDWLTNGPAVAGFEEGFAERVGAGFAVALSSGTLD' A
#
# COMPACT_ATOMS: atom_id res chain seq x y z
N MET A 1 -4.11 32.43 28.79
CA MET A 1 -2.95 32.29 27.88
C MET A 1 -1.86 31.58 28.65
N THR A 2 -1.77 30.26 28.51
CA THR A 2 -0.67 29.45 29.08
C THR A 2 0.63 29.84 28.37
N GLY A 3 1.71 30.07 29.13
CA GLY A 3 3.03 30.41 28.59
C GLY A 3 3.59 29.31 27.69
N PRO A 4 4.73 29.55 27.00
CA PRO A 4 5.25 28.59 26.03
C PRO A 4 5.64 27.29 26.74
N GLU A 5 4.85 26.24 26.54
CA GLU A 5 5.17 24.90 27.03
C GLU A 5 6.47 24.44 26.36
N THR A 6 7.42 23.91 27.15
CA THR A 6 8.68 23.40 26.62
C THR A 6 8.39 22.31 25.59
N LEU A 7 8.95 22.43 24.38
CA LEU A 7 8.77 21.42 23.34
C LEU A 7 9.35 20.08 23.81
N ALA A 8 8.75 18.97 23.37
CA ALA A 8 9.24 17.63 23.68
C ALA A 8 10.69 17.40 23.20
N LEU A 9 11.08 18.04 22.09
CA LEU A 9 12.47 18.04 21.60
C LEU A 9 13.46 18.70 22.58
N HIS A 10 12.99 19.54 23.49
CA HIS A 10 13.77 20.26 24.49
C HIS A 10 13.54 19.73 25.92
N GLY A 11 13.09 18.48 26.06
CA GLY A 11 12.85 17.84 27.36
C GLY A 11 11.46 18.10 27.97
N GLY A 12 10.55 18.73 27.22
CA GLY A 12 9.15 18.86 27.59
C GLY A 12 8.35 17.56 27.39
N ARG A 13 7.06 17.59 27.76
CA ARG A 13 6.19 16.42 27.61
C ARG A 13 5.71 16.27 26.15
N PRO A 14 5.81 15.08 25.54
CA PRO A 14 5.19 14.83 24.24
C PRO A 14 3.68 15.08 24.26
N VAL A 15 3.17 15.75 23.23
CA VAL A 15 1.73 16.03 23.07
C VAL A 15 0.93 14.75 22.81
N ARG A 16 1.56 13.71 22.26
CA ARG A 16 0.96 12.40 22.02
C ARG A 16 1.73 11.31 22.76
N ALA A 17 0.98 10.38 23.35
CA ALA A 17 1.54 9.18 23.96
C ALA A 17 2.04 8.16 22.92
N HIS A 18 1.56 8.25 21.68
CA HIS A 18 1.86 7.30 20.61
C HIS A 18 2.43 8.01 19.38
N MET A 19 3.32 7.30 18.68
CA MET A 19 3.90 7.74 17.42
C MET A 19 2.80 7.88 16.36
N LEU A 20 2.88 8.96 15.58
CA LEU A 20 2.10 9.09 14.35
C LEU A 20 2.91 8.45 13.22
N PRO A 21 2.46 7.34 12.63
CA PRO A 21 3.13 6.76 11.47
C PRO A 21 2.95 7.68 10.26
N TYR A 22 3.96 7.75 9.40
CA TYR A 22 3.94 8.55 8.16
C TYR A 22 2.82 8.08 7.21
N GLY A 23 2.60 6.77 7.16
CA GLY A 23 1.51 6.14 6.44
C GLY A 23 1.20 4.79 7.08
N ARG A 24 -0.01 4.31 6.87
CA ARG A 24 -0.45 2.98 7.28
C ARG A 24 -1.01 2.28 6.06
N HIS A 25 -0.47 1.13 5.72
CA HIS A 25 -1.07 0.29 4.68
C HIS A 25 -2.44 -0.18 5.17
N GLU A 26 -3.43 -0.03 4.31
CA GLU A 26 -4.73 -0.62 4.47
C GLU A 26 -4.73 -1.93 3.68
N VAL A 27 -5.00 -3.02 4.39
CA VAL A 27 -5.15 -4.36 3.83
C VAL A 27 -6.39 -4.95 4.49
N ASP A 28 -7.36 -5.33 3.68
CA ASP A 28 -8.62 -5.89 4.15
C ASP A 28 -8.77 -7.38 3.80
N GLU A 29 -9.93 -7.95 4.09
CA GLU A 29 -10.19 -9.37 3.84
C GLU A 29 -10.24 -9.70 2.33
N ALA A 30 -10.66 -8.75 1.49
CA ALA A 30 -10.68 -8.97 0.05
C ALA A 30 -9.25 -9.07 -0.51
N ASP A 31 -8.33 -8.25 0.00
CA ASP A 31 -6.91 -8.35 -0.35
C ASP A 31 -6.33 -9.71 0.04
N ILE A 32 -6.64 -10.19 1.25
CA ILE A 32 -6.19 -11.50 1.74
C ILE A 32 -6.74 -12.62 0.86
N GLN A 33 -8.04 -12.56 0.57
CA GLN A 33 -8.71 -13.59 -0.21
C GLN A 33 -8.17 -13.65 -1.64
N ALA A 34 -7.89 -12.51 -2.27
CA ALA A 34 -7.24 -12.47 -3.59
C ALA A 34 -5.87 -13.18 -3.58
N VAL A 35 -5.06 -13.00 -2.54
CA VAL A 35 -3.78 -13.72 -2.39
C VAL A 35 -4.01 -15.22 -2.17
N VAL A 36 -4.96 -15.60 -1.32
CA VAL A 36 -5.28 -17.01 -1.05
C VAL A 36 -5.74 -17.73 -2.32
N GLU A 37 -6.52 -17.08 -3.18
CA GLU A 37 -6.95 -17.64 -4.46
C GLU A 37 -5.77 -17.92 -5.39
N VAL A 38 -4.81 -17.01 -5.49
CA VAL A 38 -3.57 -17.23 -6.26
C VAL A 38 -2.74 -18.37 -5.66
N LEU A 39 -2.58 -18.39 -4.33
CA LEU A 39 -1.80 -19.43 -3.64
C LEU A 39 -2.41 -20.84 -3.76
N ARG A 40 -3.73 -20.94 -3.88
CA ARG A 40 -4.46 -22.21 -4.07
C ARG A 40 -4.63 -22.60 -5.54
N GLY A 41 -4.40 -21.68 -6.46
CA GLY A 41 -4.49 -21.93 -7.89
C GLY A 41 -3.23 -22.59 -8.46
N ASP A 42 -3.25 -22.81 -9.78
CA ASP A 42 -2.16 -23.51 -10.48
C ASP A 42 -0.94 -22.63 -10.79
N TRP A 43 -1.09 -21.29 -10.67
CA TRP A 43 -0.10 -20.32 -11.12
C TRP A 43 0.26 -19.34 -10.03
N LEU A 44 1.52 -19.39 -9.58
CA LEU A 44 2.07 -18.45 -8.60
C LEU A 44 2.77 -17.25 -9.27
N THR A 45 3.24 -17.41 -10.51
CA THR A 45 3.92 -16.37 -11.29
C THR A 45 3.37 -16.37 -12.71
N ASN A 46 3.38 -15.18 -13.35
CA ASN A 46 2.96 -15.00 -14.75
C ASN A 46 1.61 -15.67 -15.09
N GLY A 47 0.67 -15.62 -14.15
CA GLY A 47 -0.64 -16.27 -14.24
C GLY A 47 -1.78 -15.34 -14.65
N PRO A 48 -3.01 -15.87 -14.76
CA PRO A 48 -4.19 -15.09 -15.16
C PRO A 48 -4.50 -13.91 -14.23
N ALA A 49 -4.08 -13.97 -12.96
CA ALA A 49 -4.21 -12.86 -12.01
C ALA A 49 -3.42 -11.62 -12.45
N VAL A 50 -2.28 -11.81 -13.13
CA VAL A 50 -1.47 -10.70 -13.67
C VAL A 50 -2.20 -10.07 -14.87
N ALA A 51 -2.69 -10.89 -15.79
CA ALA A 51 -3.44 -10.40 -16.95
C ALA A 51 -4.71 -9.64 -16.54
N GLY A 52 -5.47 -10.17 -15.57
CA GLY A 52 -6.65 -9.48 -15.03
C GLY A 52 -6.31 -8.14 -14.35
N PHE A 53 -5.18 -8.06 -13.65
CA PHE A 53 -4.69 -6.81 -13.08
C PHE A 53 -4.32 -5.80 -14.19
N GLU A 54 -3.61 -6.23 -15.23
CA GLU A 54 -3.21 -5.38 -16.35
C GLU A 54 -4.43 -4.83 -17.10
N GLU A 55 -5.41 -5.67 -17.42
CA GLU A 55 -6.66 -5.26 -18.07
C GLU A 55 -7.44 -4.25 -17.22
N GLY A 56 -7.67 -4.58 -15.94
CA GLY A 56 -8.39 -3.69 -15.02
C GLY A 56 -7.67 -2.37 -14.77
N PHE A 57 -6.32 -2.39 -14.72
CA PHE A 57 -5.54 -1.17 -14.59
C PHE A 57 -5.63 -0.29 -15.85
N ALA A 58 -5.48 -0.89 -17.05
CA ALA A 58 -5.60 -0.19 -18.31
C ALA A 58 -6.97 0.49 -18.45
N GLU A 59 -8.06 -0.22 -18.12
CA GLU A 59 -9.41 0.35 -18.08
C GLU A 59 -9.50 1.50 -17.07
N ARG A 60 -8.99 1.30 -15.85
CA ARG A 60 -9.05 2.30 -14.77
C ARG A 60 -8.37 3.62 -15.13
N VAL A 61 -7.28 3.57 -15.89
CA VAL A 61 -6.49 4.75 -16.30
C VAL A 61 -6.82 5.23 -17.72
N GLY A 62 -7.64 4.51 -18.47
CA GLY A 62 -7.98 4.82 -19.87
C GLY A 62 -6.82 4.62 -20.84
N ALA A 63 -5.90 3.70 -20.54
CA ALA A 63 -4.79 3.35 -21.41
C ALA A 63 -5.18 2.21 -22.36
N GLY A 64 -4.54 2.15 -23.53
CA GLY A 64 -4.75 1.03 -24.47
C GLY A 64 -4.16 -0.30 -23.98
N PHE A 65 -3.11 -0.24 -23.15
CA PHE A 65 -2.38 -1.39 -22.62
C PHE A 65 -1.77 -1.05 -21.25
N ALA A 66 -1.54 -2.07 -20.42
CA ALA A 66 -0.76 -1.98 -19.20
C ALA A 66 0.13 -3.22 -19.05
N VAL A 67 1.27 -3.07 -18.37
CA VAL A 67 2.20 -4.17 -18.08
C VAL A 67 2.58 -4.10 -16.61
N ALA A 68 2.37 -5.20 -15.88
CA ALA A 68 2.70 -5.31 -14.48
C ALA A 68 4.18 -5.67 -14.30
N LEU A 69 4.84 -4.99 -13.35
CA LEU A 69 6.24 -5.17 -13.03
C LEU A 69 6.41 -5.29 -11.52
N SER A 70 7.56 -5.80 -11.07
CA SER A 70 7.85 -5.95 -9.64
C SER A 70 8.09 -4.63 -8.90
N SER A 71 8.46 -3.55 -9.62
CA SER A 71 8.63 -2.21 -9.05
C SER A 71 8.53 -1.12 -10.13
N GLY A 72 8.22 0.11 -9.70
CA GLY A 72 8.13 1.28 -10.58
C GLY A 72 9.47 1.96 -10.91
N THR A 73 10.60 1.46 -10.38
CA THR A 73 11.91 2.07 -10.61
C THR A 73 12.61 1.56 -11.85
N LEU A 74 12.35 0.31 -12.26
CA LEU A 74 13.05 -0.44 -13.32
C LEU A 74 13.97 0.43 -14.22
N ASP A 75 15.23 0.55 -13.80
CA ASP A 75 16.37 1.12 -14.54
C ASP A 75 17.03 0.03 -15.39
#